data_AF-A0A2D3VXU8-F1
#
_entry.id   AF-A0A2D3VXU8-F1
#
_cell.length_a   1.000
_cell.length_b   1.000
_cell.length_c   1.000
_cell.angle_alpha   90.00
_cell.angle_beta   90.00
_cell.angle_gamma   90.00
#
_symmetry.space_group_name_H-M   'P 1'
#
loop_
_entity.id
_entity.type
_entity.pdbx_description
1 polymer ?
#
loop_
_entity_poly.entity_id
_entity_poly.type
_entity_poly.pdbx_seq_one_letter_code
_entity_poly.pdbx_strand_id
1 'polypeptide(L)'
;MTSKIKTSLLTASFIASVGIFAGCGSDSSSSVPPVDSIITTKNVADGYVVDLNGTAATAVCGTTTYSSSLTVGTQGSIEFTDATLDENCTITVDSNAFIDTDLSSTFNTGDKQIGFALKAPGDAQYVSQLTTLVVDKKVKADALPEGDAKVAALAEAADLKTAVKSFNPVTAATTVAASTSTDAQKNTAQKLMVLAEVLKTAMKSATSSDVADINVTTFTNDSNLTDLNVTETLPLSITTNTTVNAAIEAKAATIKEVATILDKIDTTKIDVDKLVVAMSDGDANLTTALSSSVQTGTTFTADTNLSTIVKSDVNTSTLTELVNTVTTINTAVTTANIAVAATPAKLTLGSALKMGSKTITLTNGTFTTTASKDDNLTNFFAIELPSATVNKGLSEQNLTFTTSITNKADSGDVVTLTINGVKLVNVDSIISVTIPTGTSINIDETVNNDESNFDGETGSALTYTGLKFDISSIIGTLGTNAVNEGIAHMNDRLSASAGKVYDVNITLDTSSGLTTDYKTITGTVTVTE
;
A
#
# COMPACT_ATOMS: atom_id res chain seq x y z
N MET A 1 22.22 29.29 -46.53
CA MET A 1 21.95 30.28 -45.48
C MET A 1 20.45 30.38 -45.24
N THR A 2 20.07 30.49 -43.96
CA THR A 2 18.74 30.84 -43.40
C THR A 2 17.56 29.87 -43.54
N SER A 3 17.44 29.04 -42.49
CA SER A 3 16.24 28.68 -41.69
C SER A 3 14.92 29.41 -42.01
N LYS A 4 13.81 28.65 -42.04
CA LYS A 4 12.54 29.01 -41.38
C LYS A 4 11.78 27.78 -40.87
N ILE A 5 11.58 27.77 -39.56
CA ILE A 5 10.68 26.93 -38.77
C ILE A 5 9.22 27.26 -39.12
N LYS A 6 8.35 26.26 -39.24
CA LYS A 6 6.89 26.42 -39.26
C LYS A 6 6.29 25.76 -38.02
N THR A 7 5.87 26.60 -37.09
CA THR A 7 4.88 26.32 -36.04
C THR A 7 3.48 26.34 -36.67
N SER A 8 2.64 25.33 -36.39
CA SER A 8 1.20 25.40 -36.65
C SER A 8 0.45 25.37 -35.32
N LEU A 9 -0.23 26.48 -35.08
CA LEU A 9 -1.02 26.85 -33.93
C LEU A 9 -2.39 26.16 -33.97
N LEU A 10 -2.88 25.75 -32.80
CA LEU A 10 -4.25 25.31 -32.57
C LEU A 10 -5.26 26.42 -32.94
N THR A 11 -6.39 26.02 -33.52
CA THR A 11 -7.62 26.83 -33.53
C THR A 11 -8.76 25.96 -33.01
N ALA A 12 -9.23 26.30 -31.81
CA ALA A 12 -10.47 25.81 -31.23
C ALA A 12 -11.67 26.35 -32.04
N SER A 13 -12.71 25.53 -32.20
CA SER A 13 -14.04 25.97 -32.65
C SER A 13 -15.06 25.56 -31.60
N PHE A 14 -15.49 26.54 -30.81
CA PHE A 14 -16.75 26.53 -30.08
C PHE A 14 -17.88 26.72 -31.12
N ILE A 15 -18.88 25.83 -31.12
CA ILE A 15 -20.19 26.11 -31.72
C ILE A 15 -21.23 26.01 -30.61
N ALA A 16 -21.68 27.18 -30.17
CA ALA A 16 -22.90 27.35 -29.40
C ALA A 16 -24.09 27.32 -30.36
N SER A 17 -25.03 26.39 -30.18
CA SER A 17 -26.35 26.46 -30.81
C SER A 17 -27.36 27.01 -29.79
N VAL A 18 -27.69 28.28 -29.98
CA VAL A 18 -28.79 29.00 -29.34
C VAL A 18 -30.11 28.47 -29.91
N GLY A 19 -30.94 27.86 -29.06
CA GLY A 19 -32.33 27.53 -29.36
C GLY A 19 -33.27 28.44 -28.58
N ILE A 20 -33.82 29.44 -29.27
CA ILE A 20 -34.88 30.32 -28.76
C ILE A 20 -36.22 29.61 -28.98
N PHE A 21 -36.95 29.33 -27.91
CA PHE A 21 -38.42 29.26 -27.95
C PHE A 21 -38.99 30.04 -26.77
N ALA A 22 -39.71 31.11 -27.11
CA ALA A 22 -40.55 31.86 -26.19
C ALA A 22 -41.88 31.11 -26.00
N GLY A 23 -42.24 30.86 -24.74
CA GLY A 23 -43.55 30.37 -24.32
C GLY A 23 -43.93 31.04 -23.02
N CYS A 24 -44.97 31.86 -23.04
CA CYS A 24 -45.50 32.65 -21.95
C CYS A 24 -46.34 31.78 -21.00
N GLY A 25 -46.16 31.89 -19.68
CA GLY A 25 -47.15 31.43 -18.70
C GLY A 25 -46.62 30.92 -17.35
N SER A 26 -46.72 31.78 -16.34
CA SER A 26 -47.12 31.47 -14.96
C SER A 26 -46.11 30.85 -13.97
N ASP A 27 -45.73 31.68 -12.99
CA ASP A 27 -45.40 31.43 -11.57
C ASP A 27 -44.89 30.04 -11.17
N SER A 28 -43.57 29.93 -10.95
CA SER A 28 -42.98 28.87 -10.10
C SER A 28 -41.57 29.26 -9.63
N SER A 29 -41.36 29.11 -8.32
CA SER A 29 -40.14 29.08 -7.53
C SER A 29 -38.81 29.05 -8.31
N SER A 30 -37.90 29.98 -8.00
CA SER A 30 -36.48 29.89 -8.38
C SER A 30 -35.83 28.66 -7.74
N SER A 31 -35.90 27.51 -8.42
CA SER A 31 -34.91 26.46 -8.26
C SER A 31 -33.65 26.92 -9.00
N VAL A 32 -32.64 27.30 -8.23
CA VAL A 32 -31.25 27.32 -8.70
C VAL A 32 -31.00 25.96 -9.38
N PRO A 33 -30.55 25.91 -10.64
CA PRO A 33 -30.24 24.63 -11.27
C PRO A 33 -29.21 23.92 -10.38
N PRO A 34 -29.33 22.60 -10.16
CA PRO A 34 -28.30 21.86 -9.44
C PRO A 34 -26.97 22.14 -10.14
N VAL A 35 -25.98 22.60 -9.36
CA VAL A 35 -24.60 22.68 -9.85
C VAL A 35 -24.24 21.26 -10.24
N ASP A 36 -23.95 21.02 -11.52
CA ASP A 36 -23.49 19.71 -11.97
C ASP A 36 -22.25 19.34 -11.14
N SER A 37 -22.39 18.29 -10.31
CA SER A 37 -21.29 17.77 -9.52
C SER A 37 -20.18 17.30 -10.47
N ILE A 38 -18.95 17.78 -10.29
CA ILE A 38 -17.81 17.35 -11.10
C ILE A 38 -17.46 15.93 -10.68
N ILE A 39 -17.58 14.96 -11.60
CA ILE A 39 -17.16 13.58 -11.36
C ILE A 39 -15.84 13.35 -12.08
N THR A 40 -14.78 13.07 -11.31
CA THR A 40 -13.48 12.65 -11.86
C THR A 40 -13.31 11.14 -11.68
N THR A 41 -13.09 10.42 -12.79
CA THR A 41 -12.91 8.97 -12.80
C THR A 41 -11.43 8.59 -12.91
N LYS A 42 -11.02 7.52 -12.22
CA LYS A 42 -9.66 6.95 -12.25
C LYS A 42 -9.70 5.43 -12.31
N ASN A 43 -8.77 4.81 -13.04
CA ASN A 43 -8.64 3.35 -13.07
C ASN A 43 -7.58 2.89 -12.05
N VAL A 44 -7.87 1.86 -11.26
CA VAL A 44 -7.02 1.40 -10.14
C VAL A 44 -6.43 0.02 -10.40
N ALA A 45 -5.21 -0.20 -9.90
CA ALA A 45 -4.33 -1.35 -10.15
C ALA A 45 -4.40 -1.74 -11.62
N ASP A 46 -3.97 -0.82 -12.47
CA ASP A 46 -3.91 -1.07 -13.92
C ASP A 46 -5.26 -1.29 -14.59
N GLY A 47 -6.36 -1.06 -13.87
CA GLY A 47 -7.72 -1.26 -14.36
C GLY A 47 -8.30 -2.65 -14.07
N TYR A 48 -7.77 -3.38 -13.08
CA TYR A 48 -8.34 -4.67 -12.67
C TYR A 48 -8.62 -4.78 -11.16
N VAL A 49 -8.59 -3.68 -10.38
CA VAL A 49 -9.22 -3.77 -9.05
C VAL A 49 -10.71 -4.07 -9.25
N VAL A 50 -11.25 -5.00 -8.46
CA VAL A 50 -12.68 -5.34 -8.45
C VAL A 50 -13.35 -5.02 -7.12
N ASP A 51 -12.57 -4.83 -6.05
CA ASP A 51 -13.08 -4.47 -4.74
C ASP A 51 -12.06 -3.64 -3.96
N LEU A 52 -12.50 -2.54 -3.35
CA LEU A 52 -11.69 -1.71 -2.44
C LEU A 52 -11.72 -2.20 -0.98
N ASN A 53 -12.40 -3.31 -0.73
CA ASN A 53 -12.50 -3.99 0.56
C ASN A 53 -12.94 -3.04 1.70
N GLY A 54 -13.96 -2.23 1.40
CA GLY A 54 -14.57 -1.31 2.36
C GLY A 54 -13.80 -0.01 2.64
N THR A 55 -12.64 0.21 2.00
CA THR A 55 -11.85 1.43 2.18
C THR A 55 -11.80 2.26 0.90
N ALA A 56 -12.42 3.44 0.91
CA ALA A 56 -12.40 4.33 -0.26
C ALA A 56 -10.96 4.79 -0.57
N ALA A 57 -10.62 4.90 -1.85
CA ALA A 57 -9.37 5.53 -2.25
C ALA A 57 -9.42 7.01 -1.84
N THR A 58 -8.26 7.57 -1.53
CA THR A 58 -8.14 8.97 -1.10
C THR A 58 -7.38 9.77 -2.14
N ALA A 59 -7.74 11.04 -2.33
CA ALA A 59 -6.97 11.97 -3.13
C ALA A 59 -6.63 13.20 -2.28
N VAL A 60 -5.35 13.42 -2.05
CA VAL A 60 -4.84 14.57 -1.29
C VAL A 60 -4.35 15.62 -2.27
N CYS A 61 -5.04 16.77 -2.29
CA CYS A 61 -4.72 17.92 -3.14
C CYS A 61 -4.36 19.11 -2.24
N GLY A 62 -3.07 19.30 -1.97
CA GLY A 62 -2.61 20.31 -1.01
C GLY A 62 -3.06 19.96 0.41
N THR A 63 -4.01 20.72 0.96
CA THR A 63 -4.58 20.47 2.31
C THR A 63 -5.95 19.80 2.27
N THR A 64 -6.55 19.66 1.08
CA THR A 64 -7.88 19.06 0.91
C THR A 64 -7.73 17.56 0.64
N THR A 65 -8.55 16.75 1.31
CA THR A 65 -8.65 15.31 1.05
C THR A 65 -10.03 15.00 0.48
N TYR A 66 -10.06 14.29 -0.64
CA TYR A 66 -11.26 13.75 -1.25
C TYR A 66 -11.26 12.23 -1.09
N SER A 67 -12.44 11.63 -1.02
CA SER A 67 -12.61 10.17 -1.00
C SER A 67 -13.34 9.73 -2.26
N SER A 68 -12.95 8.58 -2.80
CA SER A 68 -13.65 7.98 -3.93
C SER A 68 -14.95 7.31 -3.51
N SER A 69 -15.75 6.90 -4.49
CA SER A 69 -16.73 5.84 -4.33
C SER A 69 -16.08 4.57 -3.77
N LEU A 70 -16.82 3.84 -2.93
CA LEU A 70 -16.45 2.47 -2.52
C LEU A 70 -16.69 1.45 -3.64
N THR A 71 -17.70 1.71 -4.47
CA THR A 71 -18.02 0.85 -5.61
C THR A 71 -16.97 1.03 -6.68
N VAL A 72 -16.42 -0.10 -7.12
CA VAL A 72 -15.52 -0.19 -8.28
C VAL A 72 -16.35 -0.49 -9.52
N GLY A 73 -16.27 0.39 -10.51
CA GLY A 73 -16.87 0.23 -11.82
C GLY A 73 -16.03 -0.66 -12.74
N THR A 74 -16.46 -0.77 -13.99
CA THR A 74 -15.77 -1.56 -15.02
C THR A 74 -14.30 -1.15 -15.17
N GLN A 75 -13.42 -2.13 -15.33
CA GLN A 75 -11.97 -1.92 -15.47
C GLN A 75 -11.37 -1.12 -14.29
N GLY A 76 -11.73 -1.46 -13.05
CA GLY A 76 -11.14 -0.85 -11.87
C GLY A 76 -11.45 0.64 -11.69
N SER A 77 -12.55 1.12 -12.27
CA SER A 77 -12.92 2.54 -12.26
C SER A 77 -13.43 2.98 -10.88
N ILE A 78 -12.82 3.99 -10.29
CA ILE A 78 -13.28 4.68 -9.08
C ILE A 78 -13.64 6.12 -9.40
N GLU A 79 -14.61 6.68 -8.67
CA GLU A 79 -15.13 8.03 -8.92
C GLU A 79 -14.88 8.94 -7.72
N PHE A 80 -14.37 10.15 -7.98
CA PHE A 80 -14.28 11.23 -7.00
C PHE A 80 -15.32 12.30 -7.36
N THR A 81 -16.33 12.47 -6.53
CA THR A 81 -17.35 13.51 -6.69
C THR A 81 -16.85 14.84 -6.13
N ASP A 82 -17.14 15.93 -6.83
CA ASP A 82 -16.77 17.31 -6.52
C ASP A 82 -15.25 17.53 -6.37
N ALA A 83 -14.45 16.68 -7.02
CA ALA A 83 -13.00 16.77 -7.04
C ALA A 83 -12.49 17.04 -8.46
N THR A 84 -11.65 18.06 -8.62
CA THR A 84 -10.82 18.25 -9.82
C THR A 84 -9.40 17.81 -9.46
N LEU A 85 -8.97 16.67 -10.00
CA LEU A 85 -7.66 16.10 -9.69
C LEU A 85 -6.63 16.54 -10.73
N ASP A 86 -5.58 17.22 -10.28
CA ASP A 86 -4.46 17.66 -11.11
C ASP A 86 -3.16 16.94 -10.75
N GLU A 87 -2.05 17.33 -11.38
CA GLU A 87 -0.74 16.69 -11.14
C GLU A 87 -0.15 16.89 -9.75
N ASN A 88 -0.70 17.81 -8.96
CA ASN A 88 -0.28 18.08 -7.58
C ASN A 88 -1.07 17.26 -6.57
N CYS A 89 -2.20 16.68 -6.98
CA CYS A 89 -2.92 15.70 -6.18
C CYS A 89 -2.17 14.36 -6.16
N THR A 90 -2.19 13.69 -5.01
CA THR A 90 -1.77 12.28 -4.88
C THR A 90 -3.00 11.45 -4.57
N ILE A 91 -3.29 10.48 -5.43
CA ILE A 91 -4.31 9.47 -5.21
C ILE A 91 -3.64 8.28 -4.53
N THR A 92 -4.21 7.75 -3.46
CA THR A 92 -3.77 6.54 -2.75
C THR A 92 -4.90 5.53 -2.70
N VAL A 93 -4.58 4.28 -3.05
CA VAL A 93 -5.42 3.10 -2.88
C VAL A 93 -4.72 2.18 -1.89
N ASP A 94 -5.46 1.76 -0.88
CA ASP A 94 -4.91 0.96 0.22
C ASP A 94 -4.56 -0.47 -0.20
N SER A 95 -3.67 -1.07 0.58
CA SER A 95 -3.10 -2.41 0.32
C SER A 95 -4.11 -3.56 0.38
N ASN A 96 -5.30 -3.33 0.92
CA ASN A 96 -6.33 -4.32 1.16
C ASN A 96 -7.31 -4.51 -0.01
N ALA A 97 -7.19 -3.71 -1.08
CA ALA A 97 -7.98 -3.86 -2.29
C ALA A 97 -7.67 -5.18 -3.02
N PHE A 98 -8.64 -5.70 -3.78
CA PHE A 98 -8.56 -6.98 -4.49
C PHE A 98 -8.41 -6.79 -6.00
N ILE A 99 -7.46 -7.56 -6.54
CA ILE A 99 -7.14 -7.68 -7.96
C ILE A 99 -7.99 -8.79 -8.57
N ASP A 100 -8.62 -8.49 -9.70
CA ASP A 100 -9.29 -9.41 -10.59
C ASP A 100 -8.26 -10.28 -11.32
N THR A 101 -7.94 -11.43 -10.72
CA THR A 101 -6.86 -12.29 -11.21
C THR A 101 -7.24 -13.06 -12.47
N ASP A 102 -8.53 -13.19 -12.76
CA ASP A 102 -9.05 -13.91 -13.93
C ASP A 102 -9.71 -12.99 -14.97
N LEU A 103 -9.73 -11.69 -14.73
CA LEU A 103 -10.34 -10.64 -15.55
C LEU A 103 -11.85 -10.86 -15.75
N SER A 104 -12.53 -11.45 -14.77
CA SER A 104 -13.98 -11.69 -14.80
C SER A 104 -14.82 -10.43 -14.63
N SER A 105 -14.21 -9.31 -14.25
CA SER A 105 -14.82 -8.04 -13.85
C SER A 105 -15.71 -8.14 -12.60
N THR A 106 -15.64 -9.24 -11.86
CA THR A 106 -16.43 -9.47 -10.65
C THR A 106 -15.58 -10.08 -9.55
N PHE A 107 -15.67 -9.52 -8.35
CA PHE A 107 -14.99 -10.07 -7.20
C PHE A 107 -15.39 -11.53 -6.93
N ASN A 108 -14.39 -12.41 -6.82
CA ASN A 108 -14.56 -13.83 -6.59
C ASN A 108 -13.47 -14.40 -5.67
N THR A 109 -13.65 -15.65 -5.23
CA THR A 109 -12.72 -16.29 -4.26
C THR A 109 -11.31 -16.57 -4.80
N GLY A 110 -11.12 -16.47 -6.12
CA GLY A 110 -9.80 -16.58 -6.75
C GLY A 110 -8.99 -15.28 -6.69
N ASP A 111 -9.66 -14.15 -6.44
CA ASP A 111 -9.02 -12.84 -6.42
C ASP A 111 -8.11 -12.65 -5.22
N LYS A 112 -7.06 -11.86 -5.44
CA LYS A 112 -5.98 -11.66 -4.46
C LYS A 112 -5.91 -10.22 -4.02
N GLN A 113 -5.59 -10.03 -2.74
CA GLN A 113 -5.25 -8.70 -2.24
C GLN A 113 -3.95 -8.20 -2.86
N ILE A 114 -3.89 -6.91 -3.18
CA ILE A 114 -2.68 -6.25 -3.71
C ILE A 114 -1.50 -6.44 -2.72
N GLY A 115 -1.76 -6.19 -1.44
CA GLY A 115 -0.78 -6.36 -0.35
C GLY A 115 0.22 -5.20 -0.20
N PHE A 116 0.05 -4.12 -0.96
CA PHE A 116 0.80 -2.86 -0.86
C PHE A 116 -0.05 -1.71 -1.38
N ALA A 117 0.19 -0.49 -0.88
CA ALA A 117 -0.54 0.69 -1.33
C ALA A 117 -0.11 1.09 -2.75
N LEU A 118 -1.07 1.54 -3.55
CA LEU A 118 -0.83 2.11 -4.87
C LEU A 118 -1.06 3.61 -4.84
N LYS A 119 -0.17 4.37 -5.49
CA LYS A 119 -0.25 5.82 -5.59
C LYS A 119 -0.23 6.28 -7.03
N ALA A 120 -0.82 7.43 -7.31
CA ALA A 120 -0.67 8.11 -8.57
C ALA A 120 -0.80 9.62 -8.48
N PRO A 121 -0.14 10.38 -9.37
CA PRO A 121 -0.49 11.77 -9.62
C PRO A 121 -1.95 11.89 -10.07
N GLY A 122 -2.65 12.95 -9.66
CA GLY A 122 -4.06 13.16 -10.01
C GLY A 122 -4.33 13.37 -11.51
N ASP A 123 -3.32 13.64 -12.33
CA ASP A 123 -3.42 13.69 -13.80
C ASP A 123 -3.08 12.37 -14.50
N ALA A 124 -2.68 11.32 -13.76
CA ALA A 124 -2.49 9.99 -14.32
C ALA A 124 -3.85 9.31 -14.61
N GLN A 125 -3.88 8.46 -15.63
CA GLN A 125 -5.05 7.66 -15.98
C GLN A 125 -5.21 6.46 -15.05
N TYR A 126 -4.09 5.88 -14.61
CA TYR A 126 -4.04 4.65 -13.81
C TYR A 126 -3.33 4.86 -12.47
N VAL A 127 -3.89 4.29 -11.40
CA VAL A 127 -3.23 4.10 -10.11
C VAL A 127 -2.54 2.73 -10.12
N SER A 128 -1.22 2.70 -10.24
CA SER A 128 -0.42 1.48 -10.51
C SER A 128 0.91 1.48 -9.77
N GLN A 129 1.60 0.34 -9.74
CA GLN A 129 2.97 0.24 -9.23
C GLN A 129 3.92 1.23 -9.93
N LEU A 130 3.75 1.45 -11.24
CA LEU A 130 4.57 2.37 -12.02
C LEU A 130 4.30 3.84 -11.66
N THR A 131 3.02 4.22 -11.51
CA THR A 131 2.68 5.57 -11.04
C THR A 131 2.99 5.76 -9.54
N THR A 132 3.05 4.67 -8.77
CA THR A 132 3.54 4.70 -7.38
C THR A 132 5.01 5.05 -7.33
N LEU A 133 5.83 4.44 -8.19
CA LEU A 133 7.25 4.79 -8.31
C LEU A 133 7.46 6.27 -8.68
N VAL A 134 6.60 6.83 -9.54
CA VAL A 134 6.62 8.27 -9.86
C VAL A 134 6.39 9.12 -8.61
N VAL A 135 5.35 8.79 -7.82
CA VAL A 135 5.04 9.51 -6.59
C VAL A 135 6.18 9.40 -5.58
N ASP A 136 6.67 8.19 -5.33
CA ASP A 136 7.72 7.94 -4.34
C ASP A 136 9.05 8.62 -4.74
N LYS A 137 9.42 8.61 -6.03
CA LYS A 137 10.56 9.40 -6.55
C LYS A 137 10.38 10.90 -6.38
N LYS A 138 9.18 11.43 -6.68
CA LYS A 138 8.87 12.86 -6.51
C LYS A 138 8.98 13.27 -5.04
N VAL A 139 8.35 12.53 -4.12
CA VAL A 139 8.43 12.78 -2.67
C VAL A 139 9.88 12.77 -2.19
N LYS A 140 10.68 11.81 -2.64
CA LYS A 140 12.10 11.75 -2.31
C LYS A 140 12.87 12.96 -2.85
N ALA A 141 12.62 13.35 -4.10
CA ALA A 141 13.24 14.51 -4.73
C ALA A 141 12.88 15.82 -4.01
N ASP A 142 11.63 15.98 -3.60
CA ASP A 142 11.13 17.17 -2.88
C ASP A 142 11.77 17.33 -1.49
N ALA A 143 12.18 16.23 -0.86
CA ALA A 143 12.89 16.22 0.42
C ALA A 143 14.37 16.63 0.31
N LEU A 144 14.93 16.71 -0.90
CA LEU A 144 16.31 17.16 -1.10
C LEU A 144 16.42 18.68 -0.87
N PRO A 145 17.57 19.16 -0.36
CA PRO A 145 17.86 20.60 -0.34
C PRO A 145 17.80 21.21 -1.75
N GLU A 146 17.44 22.49 -1.83
CA GLU A 146 17.46 23.24 -3.09
C GLU A 146 18.85 23.19 -3.75
N GLY A 147 18.89 22.85 -5.04
CA GLY A 147 20.13 22.72 -5.82
C GLY A 147 20.02 21.71 -6.97
N ASP A 148 21.14 21.47 -7.65
CA ASP A 148 21.20 20.66 -8.88
C ASP A 148 20.72 19.21 -8.67
N ALA A 149 20.96 18.64 -7.47
CA ALA A 149 20.52 17.29 -7.14
C ALA A 149 18.97 17.16 -7.11
N LYS A 150 18.28 18.15 -6.54
CA LYS A 150 16.81 18.20 -6.53
C LYS A 150 16.26 18.36 -7.94
N VAL A 151 16.86 19.25 -8.74
CA VAL A 151 16.48 19.47 -10.14
C VAL A 151 16.60 18.18 -10.96
N ALA A 152 17.73 17.46 -10.82
CA ALA A 152 17.96 16.20 -11.52
C ALA A 152 16.96 15.11 -11.10
N ALA A 153 16.71 14.96 -9.80
CA ALA A 153 15.77 13.95 -9.29
C ALA A 153 14.31 14.23 -9.72
N LEU A 154 13.91 15.51 -9.74
CA LEU A 154 12.59 15.91 -10.24
C LEU A 154 12.45 15.68 -11.75
N ALA A 155 13.53 15.91 -12.52
CA ALA A 155 13.54 15.63 -13.95
C ALA A 155 13.38 14.13 -14.24
N GLU A 156 14.10 13.26 -13.52
CA GLU A 156 13.94 11.81 -13.64
C GLU A 156 12.50 11.35 -13.33
N ALA A 157 11.90 11.88 -12.26
CA ALA A 157 10.51 11.58 -11.90
C ALA A 157 9.52 12.06 -12.99
N ALA A 158 9.76 13.22 -13.61
CA ALA A 158 8.94 13.75 -14.68
C ALA A 158 9.05 12.95 -16.00
N ASP A 159 10.25 12.49 -16.34
CA ASP A 159 10.49 11.64 -17.50
C ASP A 159 9.78 10.28 -17.33
N LEU A 160 9.90 9.68 -16.14
CA LEU A 160 9.17 8.45 -15.81
C LEU A 160 7.65 8.68 -15.87
N LYS A 161 7.13 9.78 -15.27
CA LYS A 161 5.71 10.14 -15.33
C LYS A 161 5.22 10.20 -16.77
N THR A 162 5.99 10.81 -17.66
CA THR A 162 5.64 10.91 -19.08
C THR A 162 5.48 9.54 -19.74
N ALA A 163 6.36 8.59 -19.39
CA ALA A 163 6.29 7.23 -19.91
C ALA A 163 5.11 6.42 -19.36
N VAL A 164 4.69 6.66 -18.11
CA VAL A 164 3.75 5.75 -17.41
C VAL A 164 2.36 6.31 -17.14
N LYS A 165 2.13 7.64 -17.24
CA LYS A 165 0.85 8.27 -16.83
C LYS A 165 -0.39 7.75 -17.57
N SER A 166 -0.21 7.23 -18.78
CA SER A 166 -1.28 6.62 -19.61
C SER A 166 -0.97 5.18 -19.98
N PHE A 167 0.05 4.59 -19.36
CA PHE A 167 0.43 3.21 -19.62
C PHE A 167 -0.53 2.27 -18.89
N ASN A 168 -1.17 1.39 -19.65
CA ASN A 168 -2.00 0.31 -19.13
C ASN A 168 -1.19 -0.99 -19.19
N PRO A 169 -0.69 -1.52 -18.06
CA PRO A 169 0.10 -2.75 -18.07
C PRO A 169 -0.72 -4.02 -18.28
N VAL A 170 -2.05 -3.98 -18.21
CA VAL A 170 -2.94 -5.10 -18.59
C VAL A 170 -2.90 -5.26 -20.10
N THR A 171 -3.25 -4.19 -20.81
CA THR A 171 -3.31 -4.19 -22.28
C THR A 171 -1.95 -3.96 -22.94
N ALA A 172 -0.88 -3.81 -22.14
CA ALA A 172 0.48 -3.75 -22.63
C ALA A 172 0.83 -5.04 -23.40
N ALA A 173 0.32 -6.19 -22.95
CA ALA A 173 0.57 -7.45 -23.62
C ALA A 173 -0.02 -7.46 -25.05
N THR A 174 -1.28 -7.02 -25.20
CA THR A 174 -1.91 -6.77 -26.51
C THR A 174 -1.13 -5.77 -27.36
N THR A 175 -0.60 -4.70 -26.77
CA THR A 175 0.23 -3.71 -27.49
C THR A 175 1.51 -4.34 -28.04
N VAL A 176 2.16 -5.22 -27.28
CA VAL A 176 3.34 -5.97 -27.74
C VAL A 176 2.98 -7.01 -28.79
N ALA A 177 1.82 -7.67 -28.64
CA ALA A 177 1.35 -8.71 -29.55
C ALA A 177 0.89 -8.18 -30.92
N ALA A 178 0.39 -6.94 -30.95
CA ALA A 178 -0.12 -6.27 -32.14
C ALA A 178 1.01 -5.93 -33.14
N SER A 179 0.86 -6.36 -34.39
CA SER A 179 1.84 -6.16 -35.47
C SER A 179 1.97 -4.71 -35.95
N THR A 180 1.18 -3.78 -35.40
CA THR A 180 1.15 -2.36 -35.78
C THR A 180 2.01 -1.48 -34.86
N SER A 181 2.54 -2.04 -33.77
CA SER A 181 3.40 -1.31 -32.84
C SER A 181 4.79 -1.09 -33.46
N THR A 182 5.35 0.11 -33.29
CA THR A 182 6.75 0.35 -33.67
C THR A 182 7.69 -0.42 -32.73
N ASP A 183 8.88 -0.80 -33.20
CA ASP A 183 9.87 -1.50 -32.36
C ASP A 183 10.18 -0.73 -31.08
N ALA A 184 10.21 0.60 -31.15
CA ALA A 184 10.41 1.46 -29.99
C ALA A 184 9.24 1.37 -28.99
N GLN A 185 7.98 1.51 -29.45
CA GLN A 185 6.81 1.39 -28.58
C GLN A 185 6.70 0.00 -27.94
N LYS A 186 6.99 -1.04 -28.73
CA LYS A 186 7.02 -2.42 -28.28
C LYS A 186 8.09 -2.62 -27.20
N ASN A 187 9.33 -2.18 -27.46
CA ASN A 187 10.43 -2.31 -26.51
C ASN A 187 10.14 -1.55 -25.19
N THR A 188 9.59 -0.33 -25.28
CA THR A 188 9.16 0.42 -24.09
C THR A 188 8.06 -0.31 -23.32
N ALA A 189 7.03 -0.83 -23.99
CA ALA A 189 5.97 -1.59 -23.33
C ALA A 189 6.53 -2.84 -22.63
N GLN A 190 7.39 -3.61 -23.29
CA GLN A 190 8.04 -4.79 -22.70
C GLN A 190 8.87 -4.43 -21.47
N LYS A 191 9.65 -3.35 -21.52
CA LYS A 191 10.46 -2.89 -20.37
C LYS A 191 9.59 -2.45 -19.21
N LEU A 192 8.52 -1.70 -19.47
CA LEU A 192 7.59 -1.26 -18.44
C LEU A 192 6.81 -2.44 -17.82
N MET A 193 6.51 -3.50 -18.57
CA MET A 193 5.97 -4.75 -18.03
C MET A 193 6.95 -5.41 -17.05
N VAL A 194 8.25 -5.46 -17.38
CA VAL A 194 9.27 -5.98 -16.47
C VAL A 194 9.44 -5.09 -15.24
N LEU A 195 9.49 -3.76 -15.40
CA LEU A 195 9.57 -2.83 -14.28
C LEU A 195 8.37 -2.94 -13.34
N ALA A 196 7.16 -3.08 -13.90
CA ALA A 196 5.96 -3.32 -13.12
C ALA A 196 6.11 -4.56 -12.23
N GLU A 197 6.61 -5.66 -12.77
CA GLU A 197 6.81 -6.89 -12.01
C GLU A 197 7.88 -6.75 -10.90
N VAL A 198 8.98 -6.06 -11.21
CA VAL A 198 10.01 -5.71 -10.22
C VAL A 198 9.38 -4.94 -9.06
N LEU A 199 8.55 -3.95 -9.35
CA LEU A 199 7.90 -3.11 -8.36
C LEU A 199 6.87 -3.89 -7.53
N LYS A 200 6.02 -4.73 -8.15
CA LYS A 200 5.06 -5.57 -7.42
C LYS A 200 5.74 -6.43 -6.36
N THR A 201 6.93 -6.96 -6.66
CA THR A 201 7.69 -7.78 -5.70
C THR A 201 8.41 -6.92 -4.66
N ALA A 202 9.05 -5.82 -5.10
CA ALA A 202 9.74 -4.90 -4.20
C ALA A 202 8.79 -4.25 -3.18
N MET A 203 7.65 -3.72 -3.61
CA MET A 203 6.69 -3.01 -2.77
C MET A 203 6.03 -3.91 -1.69
N LYS A 204 5.97 -5.22 -1.91
CA LYS A 204 5.54 -6.19 -0.89
C LYS A 204 6.51 -6.31 0.28
N SER A 205 7.75 -5.82 0.16
CA SER A 205 8.83 -6.10 1.12
C SER A 205 9.72 -4.92 1.48
N ALA A 206 9.79 -3.91 0.63
CA ALA A 206 10.67 -2.76 0.75
C ALA A 206 9.88 -1.51 1.15
N THR A 207 10.57 -0.52 1.71
CA THR A 207 9.95 0.77 2.06
C THR A 207 9.71 1.61 0.80
N SER A 208 8.82 2.60 0.86
CA SER A 208 8.67 3.59 -0.23
C SER A 208 9.99 4.29 -0.58
N SER A 209 10.88 4.52 0.40
CA SER A 209 12.20 5.10 0.15
C SER A 209 13.08 4.16 -0.68
N ASP A 210 13.06 2.86 -0.39
CA ASP A 210 13.82 1.86 -1.14
C ASP A 210 13.26 1.73 -2.57
N VAL A 211 11.93 1.73 -2.72
CA VAL A 211 11.27 1.69 -4.03
C VAL A 211 11.65 2.92 -4.86
N ALA A 212 11.67 4.11 -4.27
CA ALA A 212 12.11 5.35 -4.94
C ALA A 212 13.55 5.30 -5.47
N ASP A 213 14.41 4.47 -4.85
CA ASP A 213 15.82 4.29 -5.25
C ASP A 213 16.04 3.32 -6.41
N ILE A 214 15.00 2.64 -6.89
CA ILE A 214 15.12 1.81 -8.09
C ILE A 214 15.52 2.68 -9.28
N ASN A 215 16.62 2.32 -9.94
CA ASN A 215 17.14 3.04 -11.09
C ASN A 215 16.31 2.71 -12.35
N VAL A 216 15.59 3.71 -12.86
CA VAL A 216 14.68 3.53 -14.01
C VAL A 216 15.33 3.81 -15.37
N THR A 217 16.57 4.31 -15.41
CA THR A 217 17.21 4.77 -16.65
C THR A 217 17.31 3.65 -17.70
N THR A 218 17.51 2.41 -17.28
CA THR A 218 17.58 1.23 -18.17
C THR A 218 16.23 0.81 -18.74
N PHE A 219 15.13 1.19 -18.07
CA PHE A 219 13.77 0.90 -18.49
C PHE A 219 13.20 1.97 -19.43
N THR A 220 13.73 3.20 -19.36
CA THR A 220 13.27 4.34 -20.16
C THR A 220 14.18 4.68 -21.34
N ASN A 221 15.36 4.06 -21.47
CA ASN A 221 16.27 4.25 -22.59
C ASN A 221 16.01 3.28 -23.78
N ASP A 222 16.71 3.50 -24.90
CA ASP A 222 16.57 2.73 -26.14
C ASP A 222 17.29 1.35 -26.15
N SER A 223 17.82 0.88 -25.01
CA SER A 223 18.45 -0.46 -24.99
C SER A 223 17.43 -1.57 -25.28
N ASN A 224 17.86 -2.74 -25.76
CA ASN A 224 16.93 -3.85 -25.97
C ASN A 224 16.51 -4.47 -24.64
N LEU A 225 15.28 -5.01 -24.57
CA LEU A 225 14.81 -5.79 -23.42
C LEU A 225 15.79 -6.90 -23.02
N THR A 226 16.43 -7.57 -23.99
CA THR A 226 17.39 -8.66 -23.76
C THR A 226 18.60 -8.22 -22.92
N ASP A 227 19.00 -6.96 -23.05
CA ASP A 227 20.19 -6.40 -22.38
C ASP A 227 19.86 -5.89 -20.97
N LEU A 228 18.58 -5.87 -20.58
CA LEU A 228 18.14 -5.44 -19.26
C LEU A 228 18.62 -6.42 -18.18
N ASN A 229 19.52 -5.94 -17.32
CA ASN A 229 19.90 -6.59 -16.06
C ASN A 229 19.13 -5.93 -14.91
N VAL A 230 18.17 -6.67 -14.33
CA VAL A 230 17.29 -6.15 -13.27
C VAL A 230 18.06 -5.90 -11.99
N THR A 231 19.02 -6.76 -11.63
CA THR A 231 19.77 -6.64 -10.36
C THR A 231 20.57 -5.35 -10.27
N GLU A 232 21.11 -4.87 -11.40
CA GLU A 232 21.85 -3.59 -11.47
C GLU A 232 20.95 -2.35 -11.25
N THR A 233 19.63 -2.52 -11.31
CA THR A 233 18.65 -1.45 -11.11
C THR A 233 18.18 -1.33 -9.66
N LEU A 234 18.49 -2.33 -8.83
CA LEU A 234 17.98 -2.42 -7.46
C LEU A 234 18.94 -1.74 -6.48
N PRO A 235 18.42 -1.01 -5.48
CA PRO A 235 19.24 -0.43 -4.42
C PRO A 235 19.83 -1.49 -3.49
N LEU A 236 20.83 -1.08 -2.70
CA LEU A 236 21.53 -1.95 -1.76
C LEU A 236 20.60 -2.58 -0.71
N SER A 237 19.58 -1.82 -0.27
CA SER A 237 18.58 -2.29 0.70
C SER A 237 17.74 -3.46 0.18
N ILE A 238 17.50 -3.52 -1.13
CA ILE A 238 16.80 -4.65 -1.77
C ILE A 238 17.76 -5.81 -2.05
N THR A 239 18.94 -5.52 -2.63
CA THR A 239 19.90 -6.57 -3.01
C THR A 239 20.50 -7.33 -1.82
N THR A 240 20.63 -6.69 -0.65
CA THR A 240 21.08 -7.36 0.58
C THR A 240 20.02 -8.28 1.20
N ASN A 241 18.75 -8.10 0.85
CA ASN A 241 17.69 -9.05 1.19
C ASN A 241 17.64 -10.14 0.13
N THR A 242 18.44 -11.19 0.33
CA THR A 242 18.63 -12.27 -0.66
C THR A 242 17.33 -12.95 -1.10
N THR A 243 16.36 -13.10 -0.19
CA THR A 243 15.03 -13.66 -0.50
C THR A 243 14.23 -12.77 -1.44
N VAL A 244 14.18 -11.47 -1.14
CA VAL A 244 13.46 -10.49 -1.97
C VAL A 244 14.15 -10.30 -3.32
N ASN A 245 15.48 -10.19 -3.32
CA ASN A 245 16.27 -10.07 -4.55
C ASN A 245 16.05 -11.28 -5.47
N ALA A 246 16.12 -12.51 -4.94
CA ALA A 246 15.88 -13.71 -5.73
C ALA A 246 14.44 -13.78 -6.29
N ALA A 247 13.45 -13.29 -5.53
CA ALA A 247 12.07 -13.21 -6.01
C ALA A 247 11.92 -12.22 -7.17
N ILE A 248 12.51 -11.03 -7.04
CA ILE A 248 12.51 -10.00 -8.09
C ILE A 248 13.19 -10.54 -9.34
N GLU A 249 14.38 -11.12 -9.21
CA GLU A 249 15.13 -11.69 -10.33
C GLU A 249 14.33 -12.77 -11.06
N ALA A 250 13.73 -13.71 -10.33
CA ALA A 250 12.95 -14.79 -10.90
C ALA A 250 11.69 -14.29 -11.62
N LYS A 251 10.90 -13.41 -10.98
CA LYS A 251 9.67 -12.86 -11.57
C LYS A 251 9.96 -11.99 -12.78
N ALA A 252 10.97 -11.12 -12.69
CA ALA A 252 11.36 -10.26 -13.79
C ALA A 252 11.92 -11.07 -14.97
N ALA A 253 12.67 -12.15 -14.72
CA ALA A 253 13.11 -13.07 -15.76
C ALA A 253 11.92 -13.76 -16.45
N THR A 254 10.94 -14.26 -15.70
CA THR A 254 9.71 -14.85 -16.27
C THR A 254 8.98 -13.86 -17.18
N ILE A 255 8.70 -12.65 -16.70
CA ILE A 255 7.97 -11.65 -17.48
C ILE A 255 8.79 -11.15 -18.67
N LYS A 256 10.12 -11.02 -18.53
CA LYS A 256 11.02 -10.71 -19.64
C LYS A 256 10.90 -11.75 -20.75
N GLU A 257 11.01 -13.03 -20.42
CA GLU A 257 10.87 -14.14 -21.37
C GLU A 257 9.50 -14.14 -22.06
N VAL A 258 8.41 -14.02 -21.30
CA VAL A 258 7.05 -13.92 -21.86
C VAL A 258 6.92 -12.70 -22.76
N ALA A 259 7.39 -11.53 -22.32
CA ALA A 259 7.29 -10.29 -23.11
C ALA A 259 8.00 -10.39 -24.47
N THR A 260 9.11 -11.14 -24.58
CA THR A 260 9.84 -11.34 -25.85
C THR A 260 9.12 -12.19 -26.90
N ILE A 261 8.05 -12.88 -26.52
CA ILE A 261 7.33 -13.81 -27.41
C ILE A 261 5.87 -13.43 -27.64
N LEU A 262 5.34 -12.41 -26.97
CA LEU A 262 3.94 -12.00 -27.13
C LEU A 262 3.60 -11.65 -28.59
N ASP A 263 4.55 -11.09 -29.34
CA ASP A 263 4.43 -10.80 -30.77
C ASP A 263 4.37 -12.05 -31.67
N LYS A 264 4.72 -13.22 -31.13
CA LYS A 264 4.68 -14.51 -31.82
C LYS A 264 3.41 -15.30 -31.50
N ILE A 265 2.67 -14.92 -30.45
CA ILE A 265 1.41 -15.56 -30.06
C ILE A 265 0.29 -15.13 -31.01
N ASP A 266 -0.55 -16.09 -31.40
CA ASP A 266 -1.78 -15.86 -32.15
C ASP A 266 -2.88 -15.40 -31.19
N THR A 267 -3.13 -14.09 -31.15
CA THR A 267 -4.12 -13.47 -30.26
C THR A 267 -5.56 -13.84 -30.59
N THR A 268 -5.83 -14.47 -31.74
CA THR A 268 -7.16 -15.02 -32.06
C THR A 268 -7.45 -16.30 -31.28
N LYS A 269 -6.42 -16.93 -30.71
CA LYS A 269 -6.50 -18.19 -29.97
C LYS A 269 -6.21 -18.02 -28.49
N ILE A 270 -5.33 -17.08 -28.14
CA ILE A 270 -4.91 -16.81 -26.76
C ILE A 270 -5.20 -15.34 -26.43
N ASP A 271 -5.86 -15.11 -25.31
CA ASP A 271 -5.93 -13.82 -24.66
C ASP A 271 -4.59 -13.51 -23.97
N VAL A 272 -3.78 -12.67 -24.60
CA VAL A 272 -2.44 -12.33 -24.10
C VAL A 272 -2.47 -11.47 -22.84
N ASP A 273 -3.53 -10.69 -22.63
CA ASP A 273 -3.69 -9.88 -21.42
C ASP A 273 -3.99 -10.81 -20.24
N LYS A 274 -4.95 -11.73 -20.41
CA LYS A 274 -5.26 -12.75 -19.40
C LYS A 274 -4.06 -13.66 -19.10
N LEU A 275 -3.25 -14.00 -20.11
CA LEU A 275 -2.03 -14.77 -19.94
C LEU A 275 -1.04 -14.06 -19.01
N VAL A 276 -0.78 -12.78 -19.25
CA VAL A 276 0.17 -12.01 -18.43
C VAL A 276 -0.37 -11.79 -17.02
N VAL A 277 -1.65 -11.46 -16.86
CA VAL A 277 -2.27 -11.31 -15.53
C VAL A 277 -2.22 -12.61 -14.73
N ALA A 278 -2.55 -13.75 -15.35
CA ALA A 278 -2.48 -15.05 -14.68
C ALA A 278 -1.06 -15.38 -14.19
N MET A 279 -0.02 -15.01 -14.94
CA MET A 279 1.38 -15.26 -14.54
C MET A 279 1.93 -14.23 -13.53
N SER A 280 1.60 -12.96 -13.72
CA SER A 280 2.06 -11.84 -12.88
C SER A 280 1.38 -11.89 -11.51
N ASP A 281 0.05 -11.78 -11.49
CA ASP A 281 -0.77 -11.64 -10.29
C ASP A 281 -1.43 -12.96 -9.86
N GLY A 282 -1.80 -13.80 -10.82
CA GLY A 282 -2.39 -15.12 -10.55
C GLY A 282 -1.38 -16.15 -10.01
N ASP A 283 -0.07 -15.90 -10.12
CA ASP A 283 1.01 -16.85 -9.83
C ASP A 283 0.89 -18.19 -10.58
N ALA A 284 0.14 -18.21 -11.68
CA ALA A 284 -0.01 -19.37 -12.51
C ALA A 284 1.31 -19.66 -13.24
N ASN A 285 1.70 -20.93 -13.27
CA ASN A 285 2.76 -21.34 -14.19
C ASN A 285 2.29 -21.19 -15.64
N LEU A 286 3.22 -21.15 -16.59
CA LEU A 286 2.92 -20.90 -18.01
C LEU A 286 1.88 -21.88 -18.59
N THR A 287 1.90 -23.16 -18.20
CA THR A 287 0.94 -24.15 -18.72
C THR A 287 -0.48 -23.84 -18.23
N THR A 288 -0.61 -23.51 -16.95
CA THR A 288 -1.89 -23.15 -16.33
C THR A 288 -2.40 -21.83 -16.91
N ALA A 289 -1.53 -20.84 -17.01
CA ALA A 289 -1.83 -19.52 -17.56
C ALA A 289 -2.26 -19.60 -19.03
N LEU A 290 -1.55 -20.36 -19.86
CA LEU A 290 -1.96 -20.62 -21.25
C LEU A 290 -3.34 -21.27 -21.30
N SER A 291 -3.58 -22.30 -20.51
CA SER A 291 -4.86 -23.01 -20.48
C SER A 291 -6.03 -22.11 -20.08
N SER A 292 -5.82 -21.24 -19.09
CA SER A 292 -6.85 -20.29 -18.63
C SER A 292 -7.12 -19.13 -19.59
N SER A 293 -6.18 -18.88 -20.50
CA SER A 293 -6.20 -17.76 -21.45
C SER A 293 -6.66 -18.14 -22.86
N VAL A 294 -7.12 -19.37 -23.05
CA VAL A 294 -7.61 -19.83 -24.35
C VAL A 294 -8.92 -19.13 -24.69
N GLN A 295 -8.97 -18.56 -25.89
CA GLN A 295 -10.15 -17.90 -26.43
C GLN A 295 -11.26 -18.92 -26.72
N THR A 296 -12.50 -18.49 -26.53
CA THR A 296 -13.69 -19.35 -26.75
C THR A 296 -13.68 -19.94 -28.16
N GLY A 297 -13.91 -21.26 -28.27
CA GLY A 297 -13.89 -21.98 -29.54
C GLY A 297 -12.53 -22.55 -29.95
N THR A 298 -11.47 -22.26 -29.18
CA THR A 298 -10.17 -22.93 -29.32
C THR A 298 -10.07 -24.11 -28.35
N THR A 299 -9.64 -25.28 -28.81
CA THR A 299 -9.42 -26.44 -27.94
C THR A 299 -7.95 -26.50 -27.54
N PHE A 300 -7.68 -26.32 -26.26
CA PHE A 300 -6.35 -26.51 -25.68
C PHE A 300 -6.42 -27.63 -24.65
N THR A 301 -5.69 -28.70 -24.91
CA THR A 301 -5.31 -29.69 -23.89
C THR A 301 -3.89 -29.40 -23.43
N ALA A 302 -3.54 -29.66 -22.17
CA ALA A 302 -2.18 -29.42 -21.67
C ALA A 302 -1.09 -30.15 -22.50
N ASP A 303 -1.48 -31.21 -23.25
CA ASP A 303 -0.64 -31.99 -24.16
C ASP A 303 -0.59 -31.45 -25.61
N THR A 304 -1.31 -30.38 -25.96
CA THR A 304 -1.37 -29.86 -27.34
C THR A 304 -0.12 -29.04 -27.65
N ASN A 305 0.54 -29.39 -28.76
CA ASN A 305 1.74 -28.70 -29.25
C ASN A 305 1.56 -27.18 -29.26
N LEU A 306 2.47 -26.46 -28.62
CA LEU A 306 2.69 -25.01 -28.68
C LEU A 306 2.60 -24.43 -30.11
N SER A 307 2.78 -25.26 -31.13
CA SER A 307 2.53 -24.96 -32.54
C SER A 307 1.11 -24.46 -32.86
N THR A 308 0.11 -24.73 -32.02
CA THR A 308 -1.27 -24.32 -32.29
C THR A 308 -1.54 -22.88 -31.88
N ILE A 309 -0.78 -22.33 -30.93
CA ILE A 309 -1.01 -21.00 -30.33
C ILE A 309 -0.09 -19.91 -30.89
N VAL A 310 0.84 -20.26 -31.78
CA VAL A 310 1.70 -19.30 -32.47
C VAL A 310 1.10 -18.83 -33.79
N LYS A 311 1.52 -17.64 -34.23
CA LYS A 311 1.25 -17.17 -35.59
C LYS A 311 1.83 -18.15 -36.61
N SER A 312 1.16 -18.29 -37.76
CA SER A 312 1.47 -19.31 -38.76
C SER A 312 2.86 -19.20 -39.40
N ASP A 313 3.49 -18.03 -39.28
CA ASP A 313 4.83 -17.69 -39.81
C ASP A 313 5.96 -17.84 -38.78
N VAL A 314 5.65 -18.24 -37.55
CA VAL A 314 6.62 -18.42 -36.47
C VAL A 314 7.13 -19.87 -36.40
N ASN A 315 8.45 -20.02 -36.27
CA ASN A 315 9.07 -21.33 -36.01
C ASN A 315 8.76 -21.80 -34.57
N THR A 316 8.20 -23.00 -34.45
CA THR A 316 7.73 -23.62 -33.20
C THR A 316 8.86 -24.01 -32.25
N SER A 317 10.10 -24.14 -32.73
CA SER A 317 11.26 -24.44 -31.88
C SER A 317 11.55 -23.33 -30.86
N THR A 318 11.37 -22.07 -31.26
CA THR A 318 11.58 -20.89 -30.40
C THR A 318 10.60 -20.86 -29.23
N LEU A 319 9.37 -21.34 -29.43
CA LEU A 319 8.37 -21.39 -28.36
C LEU A 319 8.57 -22.59 -27.42
N THR A 320 9.10 -23.70 -27.94
CA THR A 320 9.43 -24.88 -27.13
C THR A 320 10.57 -24.55 -26.14
N GLU A 321 11.60 -23.83 -26.61
CA GLU A 321 12.69 -23.34 -25.77
C GLU A 321 12.17 -22.39 -24.68
N LEU A 322 11.27 -21.46 -25.02
CA LEU A 322 10.62 -20.60 -24.05
C LEU A 322 9.87 -21.40 -22.98
N VAL A 323 9.04 -22.38 -23.36
CA VAL A 323 8.28 -23.15 -22.37
C VAL A 323 9.21 -23.85 -21.40
N ASN A 324 10.34 -24.39 -21.86
CA ASN A 324 11.34 -24.99 -20.99
C ASN A 324 11.99 -23.95 -20.06
N THR A 325 12.38 -22.79 -20.59
CA THR A 325 12.98 -21.69 -19.82
C THR A 325 12.00 -21.16 -18.76
N VAL A 326 10.79 -20.79 -19.15
CA VAL A 326 9.77 -20.24 -18.24
C VAL A 326 9.29 -21.28 -17.21
N THR A 327 9.17 -22.56 -17.57
CA THR A 327 8.81 -23.62 -16.60
C THR A 327 9.88 -23.77 -15.53
N THR A 328 11.16 -23.69 -15.91
CA THR A 328 12.28 -23.71 -14.97
C THR A 328 12.24 -22.50 -14.02
N ILE A 329 12.02 -21.30 -14.57
CA ILE A 329 11.96 -20.06 -13.77
C ILE A 329 10.74 -20.06 -12.84
N ASN A 330 9.57 -20.56 -13.28
CA ASN A 330 8.35 -20.58 -12.46
C ASN A 330 8.49 -21.36 -11.15
N THR A 331 9.28 -22.45 -11.13
CA THR A 331 9.53 -23.20 -9.89
C THR A 331 10.31 -22.35 -8.87
N ALA A 332 11.28 -21.56 -9.35
CA ALA A 332 12.01 -20.61 -8.53
C ALA A 332 11.10 -19.46 -8.05
N VAL A 333 10.22 -18.96 -8.91
CA VAL A 333 9.23 -17.92 -8.58
C VAL A 333 8.30 -18.37 -7.44
N THR A 334 7.69 -19.54 -7.52
CA THR A 334 6.77 -20.02 -6.47
C THR A 334 7.49 -20.10 -5.12
N THR A 335 8.71 -20.65 -5.10
CA THR A 335 9.53 -20.77 -3.89
C THR A 335 9.86 -19.39 -3.31
N ALA A 336 10.24 -18.45 -4.17
CA ALA A 336 10.62 -17.10 -3.77
C ALA A 336 9.41 -16.29 -3.27
N ASN A 337 8.24 -16.40 -3.92
CA ASN A 337 7.01 -15.75 -3.48
C ASN A 337 6.55 -16.26 -2.11
N ILE A 338 6.61 -17.58 -1.88
CA ILE A 338 6.33 -18.17 -0.56
C ILE A 338 7.28 -17.60 0.49
N ALA A 339 8.57 -17.50 0.17
CA ALA A 339 9.58 -16.98 1.10
C ALA A 339 9.42 -15.46 1.37
N VAL A 340 9.04 -14.68 0.37
CA VAL A 340 8.71 -13.25 0.51
C VAL A 340 7.48 -13.05 1.39
N ALA A 341 6.40 -13.81 1.13
CA ALA A 341 5.18 -13.77 1.94
C ALA A 341 5.43 -14.23 3.39
N ALA A 342 6.33 -15.19 3.59
CA ALA A 342 6.71 -15.69 4.91
C ALA A 342 7.64 -14.73 5.69
N THR A 343 8.24 -13.73 5.03
CA THR A 343 9.08 -12.74 5.70
C THR A 343 8.15 -11.81 6.52
N PRO A 344 8.23 -11.79 7.87
CA PRO A 344 7.36 -10.91 8.66
C PRO A 344 7.66 -9.43 8.36
N ALA A 345 6.66 -8.57 8.48
CA ALA A 345 6.94 -7.13 8.53
C ALA A 345 7.70 -6.79 9.82
N LYS A 346 8.41 -5.66 9.83
CA LYS A 346 9.13 -5.16 11.00
C LYS A 346 8.58 -3.81 11.42
N LEU A 347 7.98 -3.77 12.59
CA LEU A 347 7.57 -2.57 13.31
C LEU A 347 8.76 -2.00 14.08
N THR A 348 9.31 -0.90 13.59
CA THR A 348 10.32 -0.11 14.29
C THR A 348 9.58 0.86 15.20
N LEU A 349 9.81 0.81 16.51
CA LEU A 349 9.08 1.65 17.48
C LEU A 349 9.69 3.06 17.62
N GLY A 350 10.90 3.27 17.07
CA GLY A 350 11.60 4.55 17.09
C GLY A 350 12.39 4.81 18.37
N SER A 351 12.83 6.06 18.55
CA SER A 351 13.67 6.51 19.66
C SER A 351 12.95 7.43 20.65
N ALA A 352 11.64 7.61 20.53
CA ALA A 352 10.86 8.47 21.39
C ALA A 352 9.53 7.81 21.76
N LEU A 353 9.14 7.97 23.02
CA LEU A 353 7.87 7.56 23.61
C LEU A 353 7.21 8.79 24.18
N LYS A 354 5.93 9.00 23.88
CA LYS A 354 5.11 9.97 24.61
C LYS A 354 4.27 9.24 25.65
N MET A 355 4.32 9.75 26.88
CA MET A 355 3.47 9.32 28.00
C MET A 355 2.72 10.56 28.48
N GLY A 356 1.43 10.63 28.18
CA GLY A 356 0.65 11.85 28.32
C GLY A 356 1.25 12.99 27.49
N SER A 357 1.57 14.12 28.12
CA SER A 357 2.19 15.28 27.45
C SER A 357 3.72 15.22 27.36
N LYS A 358 4.37 14.26 28.03
CA LYS A 358 5.83 14.17 28.10
C LYS A 358 6.39 13.34 26.96
N THR A 359 7.36 13.89 26.24
CA THR A 359 8.17 13.14 25.27
C THR A 359 9.44 12.63 25.96
N ILE A 360 9.68 11.33 25.88
CA ILE A 360 10.74 10.60 26.56
C ILE A 360 11.61 9.91 25.51
N THR A 361 12.93 9.99 25.65
CA THR A 361 13.86 9.29 24.76
C THR A 361 13.95 7.81 25.12
N LEU A 362 13.81 6.94 24.12
CA LEU A 362 14.04 5.51 24.23
C LEU A 362 15.47 5.18 23.84
N THR A 363 16.14 4.37 24.68
CA THR A 363 17.45 3.76 24.38
C THR A 363 17.29 2.25 24.40
N ASN A 364 17.31 1.61 23.24
CA ASN A 364 17.13 0.15 23.08
C ASN A 364 15.86 -0.39 23.79
N GLY A 365 14.74 0.30 23.62
CA GLY A 365 13.48 -0.07 24.28
C GLY A 365 13.43 0.23 25.78
N THR A 366 14.41 0.98 26.31
CA THR A 366 14.42 1.38 27.72
C THR A 366 14.27 2.88 27.91
N PHE A 367 13.70 3.29 29.05
CA PHE A 367 13.63 4.71 29.42
C PHE A 367 13.69 4.96 30.92
N THR A 368 14.02 6.20 31.28
CA THR A 368 13.87 6.72 32.64
C THR A 368 13.27 8.12 32.56
N THR A 369 12.30 8.42 33.41
CA THR A 369 11.64 9.73 33.41
C THR A 369 11.19 10.13 34.81
N THR A 370 10.78 11.39 34.95
CA THR A 370 10.13 11.90 36.17
C THR A 370 8.69 12.32 35.90
N ALA A 371 7.83 12.08 36.87
CA ALA A 371 6.44 12.50 36.90
C ALA A 371 6.18 13.43 38.08
N SER A 372 5.30 14.42 37.94
CA SER A 372 4.82 15.16 39.11
C SER A 372 3.90 14.25 39.93
N LYS A 373 3.82 14.45 41.24
CA LYS A 373 2.80 13.81 42.09
C LYS A 373 1.36 14.14 41.67
N ASP A 374 1.18 15.24 40.93
CA ASP A 374 -0.09 15.67 40.38
C ASP A 374 -0.37 15.02 39.00
N ASP A 375 0.59 14.27 38.43
CA ASP A 375 0.37 13.48 37.21
C ASP A 375 -0.48 12.24 37.56
N ASN A 376 -1.64 12.09 36.91
CA ASN A 376 -2.50 10.92 37.08
C ASN A 376 -1.89 9.66 36.45
N LEU A 377 -2.25 8.49 36.97
CA LEU A 377 -1.79 7.21 36.45
C LEU A 377 -2.16 7.01 34.96
N THR A 378 -3.30 7.56 34.53
CA THR A 378 -3.73 7.55 33.13
C THR A 378 -2.72 8.16 32.16
N ASN A 379 -1.84 9.06 32.62
CA ASN A 379 -0.75 9.60 31.80
C ASN A 379 0.30 8.53 31.45
N PHE A 380 0.47 7.50 32.27
CA PHE A 380 1.40 6.40 31.98
C PHE A 380 0.82 5.35 31.04
N PHE A 381 -0.50 5.33 30.90
CA PHE A 381 -1.18 4.43 29.98
C PHE A 381 -1.51 5.11 28.63
N ALA A 382 -1.55 6.44 28.59
CA ALA A 382 -1.66 7.21 27.35
C ALA A 382 -0.32 7.19 26.59
N ILE A 383 -0.15 6.20 25.72
CA ILE A 383 1.09 5.90 25.02
C ILE A 383 1.00 6.32 23.55
N GLU A 384 1.98 7.08 23.08
CA GLU A 384 2.18 7.33 21.65
C GLU A 384 3.65 7.09 21.30
N LEU A 385 3.89 6.34 20.22
CA LEU A 385 5.22 6.14 19.63
C LEU A 385 5.27 6.93 18.31
N PRO A 386 5.61 8.24 18.36
CA PRO A 386 5.44 9.15 17.24
C PRO A 386 6.34 8.83 16.04
N SER A 387 7.42 8.07 16.27
CA SER A 387 8.37 7.68 15.24
C SER A 387 8.24 6.21 14.84
N ALA A 388 7.13 5.56 15.24
CA ALA A 388 6.90 4.18 14.87
C ALA A 388 6.63 4.06 13.37
N THR A 389 7.32 3.13 12.72
CA THR A 389 7.21 2.86 11.28
C THR A 389 7.21 1.36 11.02
N VAL A 390 6.62 0.95 9.90
CA VAL A 390 6.74 -0.41 9.39
C VAL A 390 7.60 -0.41 8.13
N ASN A 391 8.45 -1.43 7.98
CA ASN A 391 9.37 -1.51 6.84
C ASN A 391 8.71 -1.97 5.53
N LYS A 392 7.45 -2.42 5.58
CA LYS A 392 6.68 -2.86 4.41
C LYS A 392 5.17 -2.78 4.67
N GLY A 393 4.40 -2.86 3.59
CA GLY A 393 2.94 -3.00 3.65
C GLY A 393 2.53 -4.17 4.55
N LEU A 394 1.53 -3.93 5.38
CA LEU A 394 1.05 -4.88 6.38
C LEU A 394 -0.45 -5.10 6.14
N SER A 395 -0.85 -6.34 5.89
CA SER A 395 -2.26 -6.70 6.04
C SER A 395 -2.69 -6.45 7.49
N GLU A 396 -3.98 -6.25 7.73
CA GLU A 396 -4.49 -6.01 9.08
C GLU A 396 -3.95 -7.04 10.09
N GLN A 397 -3.28 -6.56 11.13
CA GLN A 397 -2.76 -7.38 12.21
C GLN A 397 -3.59 -7.18 13.47
N ASN A 398 -3.94 -8.30 14.11
CA ASN A 398 -4.49 -8.26 15.46
C ASN A 398 -3.34 -8.22 16.47
N LEU A 399 -3.47 -7.33 17.44
CA LEU A 399 -2.50 -7.07 18.49
C LEU A 399 -3.19 -7.10 19.86
N THR A 400 -2.39 -7.48 20.86
CA THR A 400 -2.72 -7.21 22.27
C THR A 400 -1.76 -6.14 22.77
N PHE A 401 -2.34 -5.05 23.29
CA PHE A 401 -1.59 -4.00 23.97
C PHE A 401 -1.72 -4.18 25.47
N THR A 402 -0.58 -4.29 26.15
CA THR A 402 -0.55 -4.39 27.61
C THR A 402 0.40 -3.35 28.18
N THR A 403 -0.03 -2.61 29.20
CA THR A 403 0.87 -1.77 30.00
C THR A 403 0.73 -2.17 31.46
N SER A 404 1.86 -2.46 32.10
CA SER A 404 1.94 -2.82 33.51
C SER A 404 2.83 -1.84 34.26
N ILE A 405 2.41 -1.50 35.47
CA ILE A 405 3.08 -0.53 36.34
C ILE A 405 3.22 -1.17 37.71
N THR A 406 4.46 -1.34 38.14
CA THR A 406 4.82 -2.02 39.37
C THR A 406 5.52 -1.06 40.30
N ASN A 407 5.08 -0.98 41.54
CA ASN A 407 5.81 -0.23 42.57
C ASN A 407 7.16 -0.89 42.83
N LYS A 408 8.25 -0.15 42.66
CA LYS A 408 9.60 -0.69 42.83
C LYS A 408 9.91 -1.07 44.29
N ALA A 409 9.23 -0.43 45.24
CA ALA A 409 9.39 -0.72 46.66
C ALA A 409 8.54 -1.92 47.14
N ASP A 410 7.49 -2.26 46.39
CA ASP A 410 6.61 -3.39 46.68
C ASP A 410 6.11 -4.02 45.37
N SER A 411 6.74 -5.12 44.97
CA SER A 411 6.37 -5.82 43.73
C SER A 411 4.99 -6.49 43.79
N GLY A 412 4.33 -6.52 44.95
CA GLY A 412 2.93 -6.95 45.09
C GLY A 412 1.93 -5.85 44.74
N ASP A 413 2.39 -4.59 44.60
CA ASP A 413 1.58 -3.47 44.11
C ASP A 413 1.79 -3.32 42.60
N VAL A 414 0.90 -3.93 41.83
CA VAL A 414 0.93 -3.96 40.37
C VAL A 414 -0.41 -3.58 39.81
N VAL A 415 -0.36 -2.79 38.74
CA VAL A 415 -1.51 -2.48 37.92
C VAL A 415 -1.21 -2.88 36.48
N THR A 416 -2.14 -3.56 35.82
CA THR A 416 -2.01 -3.94 34.42
C THR A 416 -3.27 -3.57 33.64
N LEU A 417 -3.10 -2.81 32.56
CA LEU A 417 -4.13 -2.54 31.57
C LEU A 417 -3.86 -3.42 30.34
N THR A 418 -4.87 -4.16 29.88
CA THR A 418 -4.81 -4.96 28.66
C THR A 418 -5.95 -4.58 27.71
N ILE A 419 -5.61 -4.39 26.43
CA ILE A 419 -6.55 -4.15 25.33
C ILE A 419 -6.36 -5.27 24.30
N ASN A 420 -7.37 -6.14 24.17
CA ASN A 420 -7.32 -7.33 23.32
C ASN A 420 -8.09 -7.11 22.02
N GLY A 421 -7.45 -7.32 20.87
CA GLY A 421 -8.11 -7.19 19.56
C GLY A 421 -7.91 -5.82 18.91
N VAL A 422 -6.79 -5.16 19.22
CA VAL A 422 -6.38 -3.95 18.52
C VAL A 422 -5.97 -4.32 17.10
N LYS A 423 -6.45 -3.56 16.12
CA LYS A 423 -6.08 -3.73 14.71
C LYS A 423 -5.00 -2.73 14.34
N LEU A 424 -3.90 -3.22 13.79
CA LEU A 424 -2.86 -2.40 13.19
C LEU A 424 -2.88 -2.57 11.68
N VAL A 425 -3.04 -1.45 10.99
CA VAL A 425 -2.94 -1.36 9.54
C VAL A 425 -1.88 -0.34 9.17
N ASN A 426 -1.36 -0.46 7.95
CA ASN A 426 -0.40 0.48 7.40
C ASN A 426 -0.92 1.06 6.09
N VAL A 427 -0.88 2.39 6.00
CA VAL A 427 -1.08 3.14 4.76
C VAL A 427 0.15 4.02 4.56
N ASP A 428 0.86 3.86 3.45
CA ASP A 428 2.01 4.71 3.09
C ASP A 428 3.10 4.84 4.17
N SER A 429 3.50 3.72 4.77
CA SER A 429 4.43 3.69 5.93
C SER A 429 3.93 4.37 7.22
N ILE A 430 2.72 4.96 7.21
CA ILE A 430 2.02 5.47 8.38
C ILE A 430 1.24 4.33 9.02
N ILE A 431 1.44 4.16 10.32
CA ILE A 431 0.69 3.19 11.11
C ILE A 431 -0.66 3.79 11.44
N SER A 432 -1.73 3.01 11.35
CA SER A 432 -3.02 3.34 11.93
C SER A 432 -3.41 2.25 12.91
N VAL A 433 -3.89 2.68 14.08
CA VAL A 433 -4.37 1.79 15.13
C VAL A 433 -5.88 1.95 15.22
N THR A 434 -6.61 0.86 15.00
CA THR A 434 -8.04 0.80 15.18
C THR A 434 -8.38 -0.10 16.36
N ILE A 435 -9.21 0.40 17.27
CA ILE A 435 -9.83 -0.36 18.36
C ILE A 435 -11.29 -0.54 17.94
N PRO A 436 -11.70 -1.72 17.44
CA PRO A 436 -13.08 -1.97 17.00
C PRO A 436 -14.12 -1.74 18.11
N THR A 437 -15.40 -1.68 17.73
CA THR A 437 -16.49 -1.81 18.70
C THR A 437 -16.52 -3.24 19.27
N GLY A 438 -16.82 -3.38 20.55
CA GLY A 438 -16.81 -4.66 21.27
C GLY A 438 -15.40 -5.16 21.62
N THR A 439 -14.37 -4.30 21.54
CA THR A 439 -13.01 -4.68 21.92
C THR A 439 -12.91 -4.81 23.43
N SER A 440 -12.41 -5.96 23.91
CA SER A 440 -12.27 -6.25 25.34
C SER A 440 -11.12 -5.44 25.96
N ILE A 441 -11.42 -4.81 27.09
CA ILE A 441 -10.50 -4.04 27.91
C ILE A 441 -10.57 -4.60 29.32
N ASN A 442 -9.42 -4.92 29.88
CA ASN A 442 -9.29 -5.45 31.22
C ASN A 442 -8.28 -4.61 32.01
N ILE A 443 -8.61 -4.34 33.27
CA ILE A 443 -7.69 -3.79 34.26
C ILE A 443 -7.58 -4.74 35.44
N ASP A 444 -6.39 -5.28 35.65
CA ASP A 444 -6.04 -6.08 36.81
C ASP A 444 -5.22 -5.22 37.78
N GLU A 445 -5.70 -5.11 39.02
CA GLU A 445 -5.02 -4.45 40.12
C GLU A 445 -4.69 -5.49 41.20
N THR A 446 -3.44 -5.51 41.65
CA THR A 446 -3.00 -6.22 42.85
C THR A 446 -2.36 -5.21 43.78
N VAL A 447 -2.89 -5.06 44.99
CA VAL A 447 -2.35 -4.13 46.00
C VAL A 447 -2.39 -4.82 47.35
N ASN A 448 -1.25 -4.89 48.05
CA ASN A 448 -1.13 -5.62 49.32
C ASN A 448 -1.67 -7.07 49.29
N ASN A 449 -1.61 -7.75 48.13
CA ASN A 449 -2.19 -9.08 47.86
C ASN A 449 -3.73 -9.14 47.75
N ASP A 450 -4.42 -8.00 47.71
CA ASP A 450 -5.83 -7.94 47.30
C ASP A 450 -5.88 -7.78 45.78
N GLU A 451 -6.56 -8.71 45.11
CA GLU A 451 -6.75 -8.71 43.65
C GLU A 451 -8.13 -8.12 43.30
N SER A 452 -8.14 -7.18 42.35
CA SER A 452 -9.34 -6.63 41.74
C SER A 452 -9.21 -6.69 40.23
N ASN A 453 -10.28 -7.10 39.55
CA ASN A 453 -10.34 -7.14 38.09
C ASN A 453 -11.55 -6.32 37.61
N PHE A 454 -11.32 -5.47 36.63
CA PHE A 454 -12.31 -4.61 36.01
C PHE A 454 -12.35 -4.85 34.50
N ASP A 455 -13.41 -5.52 34.05
CA ASP A 455 -13.62 -5.84 32.64
C ASP A 455 -14.63 -4.89 31.97
N GLY A 456 -14.40 -4.60 30.69
CA GLY A 456 -15.30 -3.83 29.86
C GLY A 456 -15.07 -4.05 28.37
N GLU A 457 -15.97 -3.47 27.57
CA GLU A 457 -15.87 -3.49 26.12
C GLU A 457 -16.15 -2.09 25.56
N THR A 458 -15.51 -1.76 24.44
CA THR A 458 -15.78 -0.51 23.71
C THR A 458 -17.18 -0.53 23.09
N GLY A 459 -17.95 0.54 23.30
CA GLY A 459 -19.26 0.76 22.70
C GLY A 459 -19.20 1.43 21.32
N SER A 460 -18.04 1.95 20.92
CA SER A 460 -17.79 2.48 19.58
C SER A 460 -16.34 2.25 19.14
N ALA A 461 -16.10 2.25 17.83
CA ALA A 461 -14.76 2.09 17.28
C ALA A 461 -13.94 3.38 17.41
N LEU A 462 -12.63 3.23 17.67
CA LEU A 462 -11.65 4.32 17.73
C LEU A 462 -10.56 4.07 16.71
N THR A 463 -10.13 5.12 15.99
CA THR A 463 -9.02 5.04 15.04
C THR A 463 -8.03 6.16 15.30
N TYR A 464 -6.74 5.82 15.38
CA TYR A 464 -5.64 6.74 15.57
C TYR A 464 -4.66 6.66 14.41
N THR A 465 -4.23 7.82 13.92
CA THR A 465 -3.04 7.91 13.08
C THR A 465 -1.80 7.85 13.97
N GLY A 466 -0.86 6.98 13.62
CA GLY A 466 0.33 6.63 14.40
C GLY A 466 0.07 5.47 15.37
N LEU A 467 1.16 4.91 15.91
CA LEU A 467 1.08 3.89 16.96
C LEU A 467 0.74 4.56 18.29
N LYS A 468 -0.57 4.74 18.54
CA LYS A 468 -1.11 5.48 19.68
C LYS A 468 -2.23 4.71 20.39
N PHE A 469 -2.20 4.79 21.71
CA PHE A 469 -3.17 4.23 22.64
C PHE A 469 -3.59 5.32 23.62
N ASP A 470 -4.75 5.93 23.39
CA ASP A 470 -5.27 7.03 24.21
C ASP A 470 -6.34 6.53 25.17
N ILE A 471 -5.92 6.23 26.40
CA ILE A 471 -6.81 5.62 27.39
C ILE A 471 -8.00 6.53 27.73
N SER A 472 -7.82 7.84 27.72
CA SER A 472 -8.93 8.77 28.01
C SER A 472 -10.01 8.68 26.93
N SER A 473 -9.61 8.54 25.67
CA SER A 473 -10.55 8.34 24.57
C SER A 473 -11.21 6.96 24.63
N ILE A 474 -10.46 5.92 24.98
CA ILE A 474 -10.96 4.55 25.14
C ILE A 474 -12.01 4.48 26.25
N ILE A 475 -11.74 5.10 27.41
CA ILE A 475 -12.71 5.26 28.50
C ILE A 475 -14.02 5.86 28.00
N GLY A 476 -13.92 6.93 27.21
CA GLY A 476 -15.08 7.65 26.68
C GLY A 476 -15.98 6.80 25.78
N THR A 477 -15.51 5.66 25.29
CA THR A 477 -16.32 4.75 24.48
C THR A 477 -16.85 3.54 25.23
N LEU A 478 -16.45 3.29 26.48
CA LEU A 478 -16.82 2.09 27.21
C LEU A 478 -18.33 1.96 27.42
N GLY A 479 -18.85 0.74 27.24
CA GLY A 479 -20.24 0.41 27.52
C GLY A 479 -20.58 0.22 29.01
N THR A 480 -19.58 0.23 29.90
CA THR A 480 -19.73 -0.08 31.33
C THR A 480 -18.94 0.89 32.22
N ASN A 481 -19.34 1.00 33.50
CA ASN A 481 -18.64 1.82 34.51
C ASN A 481 -17.46 1.11 35.20
N ALA A 482 -17.32 -0.21 35.07
CA ALA A 482 -16.37 -1.00 35.87
C ALA A 482 -14.89 -0.62 35.62
N VAL A 483 -14.49 -0.46 34.35
CA VAL A 483 -13.12 -0.04 34.01
C VAL A 483 -12.83 1.40 34.48
N ASN A 484 -13.84 2.28 34.51
CA ASN A 484 -13.70 3.63 35.05
C ASN A 484 -13.45 3.61 36.57
N GLU A 485 -14.11 2.72 37.28
CA GLU A 485 -13.88 2.48 38.72
C GLU A 485 -12.46 1.94 38.97
N GLY A 486 -12.01 0.98 38.15
CA GLY A 486 -10.62 0.51 38.18
C GLY A 486 -9.62 1.66 37.99
N ILE A 487 -9.82 2.53 37.01
CA ILE A 487 -8.93 3.69 36.78
C ILE A 487 -8.93 4.69 37.93
N ALA A 488 -10.09 4.93 38.54
CA ALA A 488 -10.17 5.78 39.73
C ALA A 488 -9.37 5.17 40.91
N HIS A 489 -9.57 3.88 41.18
CA HIS A 489 -8.83 3.15 42.23
C HIS A 489 -7.32 3.28 42.03
N MET A 490 -6.84 3.10 40.80
CA MET A 490 -5.41 3.14 40.55
C MET A 490 -4.82 4.56 40.63
N ASN A 491 -5.57 5.59 40.19
CA ASN A 491 -5.16 6.99 40.36
C ASN A 491 -4.98 7.37 41.84
N ASP A 492 -5.88 6.89 42.71
CA ASP A 492 -5.80 7.12 44.15
C ASP A 492 -4.54 6.50 44.78
N ARG A 493 -4.00 5.41 44.19
CA ARG A 493 -2.78 4.74 44.69
C ARG A 493 -1.49 5.46 44.29
N LEU A 494 -1.46 6.11 43.14
CA LEU A 494 -0.26 6.82 42.65
C LEU A 494 -0.15 8.26 43.13
N SER A 495 -1.28 8.97 43.24
CA SER A 495 -1.33 10.38 43.69
C SER A 495 -0.92 10.58 45.16
N ALA A 496 -0.73 9.49 45.91
CA ALA A 496 -0.63 9.56 47.36
C ALA A 496 0.76 9.91 47.95
N SER A 497 1.88 9.89 47.21
CA SER A 497 3.19 10.25 47.81
C SER A 497 4.30 10.57 46.80
N ALA A 498 4.92 11.75 46.93
CA ALA A 498 6.18 12.06 46.26
C ALA A 498 7.30 11.10 46.71
N GLY A 499 8.26 10.82 45.82
CA GLY A 499 9.41 9.94 46.09
C GLY A 499 9.20 8.46 45.78
N LYS A 500 8.00 8.05 45.34
CA LYS A 500 7.78 6.69 44.84
C LYS A 500 8.43 6.48 43.46
N VAL A 501 8.88 5.26 43.22
CA VAL A 501 9.50 4.84 41.97
C VAL A 501 8.73 3.65 41.42
N TYR A 502 8.39 3.70 40.13
CA TYR A 502 7.63 2.65 39.46
C TYR A 502 8.43 2.10 38.29
N ASP A 503 8.36 0.78 38.11
CA ASP A 503 8.80 0.13 36.88
C ASP A 503 7.57 -0.02 35.96
N VAL A 504 7.72 0.43 34.71
CA VAL A 504 6.68 0.48 33.69
C VAL A 504 7.08 -0.43 32.54
N ASN A 505 6.21 -1.37 32.20
CA ASN A 505 6.39 -2.29 31.08
C ASN A 505 5.26 -2.11 30.08
N ILE A 506 5.57 -1.70 28.85
CA ILE A 506 4.62 -1.57 27.75
C ILE A 506 4.92 -2.68 26.76
N THR A 507 4.01 -3.62 26.58
CA THR A 507 4.16 -4.79 25.72
C THR A 507 3.19 -4.71 24.54
N LEU A 508 3.74 -4.95 23.35
CA LEU A 508 2.99 -5.15 22.12
C LEU A 508 3.13 -6.63 21.75
N ASP A 509 2.09 -7.42 22.02
CA ASP A 509 2.09 -8.80 21.54
C ASP A 509 1.56 -8.84 20.11
N THR A 510 2.43 -9.24 19.21
CA THR A 510 2.22 -9.23 17.77
C THR A 510 1.98 -10.64 17.26
N SER A 511 1.15 -10.77 16.22
CA SER A 511 1.01 -12.01 15.46
C SER A 511 2.36 -12.43 14.82
N SER A 512 2.46 -13.68 14.36
CA SER A 512 3.66 -14.17 13.65
C SER A 512 4.00 -13.41 12.36
N GLY A 513 3.06 -12.60 11.82
CA GLY A 513 3.27 -11.78 10.63
C GLY A 513 4.02 -10.47 10.88
N LEU A 514 4.24 -10.08 12.15
CA LEU A 514 4.87 -8.83 12.54
C LEU A 514 5.97 -9.06 13.59
N THR A 515 7.18 -8.62 13.27
CA THR A 515 8.33 -8.53 14.17
C THR A 515 8.55 -7.09 14.62
N THR A 516 9.30 -6.88 15.69
CA THR A 516 9.64 -5.55 16.19
C THR A 516 11.03 -5.55 16.81
N ASP A 517 11.67 -4.39 16.93
CA ASP A 517 12.99 -4.25 17.57
C ASP A 517 12.99 -4.74 19.03
N TYR A 518 11.88 -4.53 19.73
CA TYR A 518 11.64 -5.00 21.09
C TYR A 518 10.14 -5.17 21.30
N LYS A 519 9.71 -6.32 21.82
CA LYS A 519 8.29 -6.58 22.15
C LYS A 519 7.80 -5.80 23.36
N THR A 520 8.72 -5.45 24.25
CA THR A 520 8.43 -4.74 25.49
C THR A 520 9.34 -3.53 25.62
N ILE A 521 8.75 -2.37 25.87
CA ILE A 521 9.43 -1.17 26.34
C ILE A 521 9.42 -1.22 27.86
N THR A 522 10.58 -1.09 28.48
CA THR A 522 10.73 -1.11 29.93
C THR A 522 11.25 0.23 30.43
N GLY A 523 10.66 0.83 31.44
CA GLY A 523 11.21 2.06 31.99
C GLY A 523 10.98 2.24 33.46
N THR A 524 11.67 3.23 34.02
CA THR A 524 11.49 3.63 35.42
C THR A 524 10.97 5.06 35.48
N VAL A 525 9.92 5.25 36.26
CA VAL A 525 9.32 6.55 36.54
C VAL A 525 9.58 6.88 38.01
N THR A 526 10.15 8.07 38.26
CA THR A 526 10.24 8.62 39.62
C THR A 526 9.24 9.74 39.81
N VAL A 527 8.39 9.65 40.83
CA VAL A 527 7.42 10.70 41.17
C VAL A 527 8.10 11.77 42.02
N THR A 528 8.06 13.01 41.56
CA THR A 528 8.62 14.20 42.21
C THR A 528 7.51 15.12 42.72
N GLU A 529 7.84 16.00 43.67
CA GLU A 529 6.92 17.02 44.20
C GLU A 529 6.34 17.96 43.13
#